data_AF-A0A4Z0EC28-F1
#
_entry.id   AF-A0A4Z0EC28-F1
#
_cell.length_a   1.000
_cell.length_b   1.000
_cell.length_c   1.000
_cell.angle_alpha   90.00
_cell.angle_beta   90.00
_cell.angle_gamma   90.00
#
_symmetry.space_group_name_H-M   'P 1'
#
loop_
_entity.id
_entity.type
_entity.pdbx_description
1 polymer ?
#
loop_
_entity_poly.entity_id
_entity_poly.type
_entity_poly.pdbx_seq_one_letter_code
_entity_poly.pdbx_strand_id
1 'polypeptide(L)'
;MPVVLRSLSDFKKFLRKPGATLQIVQNTFVDRQDAESRAAYRRKGLYEPRTLRAISKKAAVFDVKGHETTVWLYWDRGTRHWRFSGDTVTVPLNAALGPPDAVVYRCTLPQPSGQRRSASERGDDEAMLPGL
;
A
#
# COMPACT_ATOMS: atom_id res chain seq x y z
N MET A 1 -3.36 -15.32 2.62
CA MET A 1 -2.30 -15.06 3.62
C MET A 1 -2.20 -13.58 3.86
N PRO A 2 -2.11 -13.10 5.12
CA PRO A 2 -1.89 -11.69 5.40
C PRO A 2 -0.52 -11.26 4.86
N VAL A 3 -0.44 -10.05 4.32
CA VAL A 3 0.84 -9.45 3.92
C VAL A 3 1.56 -9.02 5.20
N VAL A 4 2.75 -9.58 5.43
CA VAL A 4 3.60 -9.22 6.57
C VAL A 4 4.99 -8.93 6.04
N LEU A 5 5.38 -7.67 6.12
CA LEU A 5 6.66 -7.16 5.64
C LEU A 5 7.52 -6.77 6.84
N ARG A 6 8.73 -7.32 6.92
CA ARG A 6 9.71 -6.99 7.97
C ARG A 6 11.02 -6.47 7.41
N SER A 7 11.21 -6.58 6.09
CA SER A 7 12.46 -6.26 5.42
C SER A 7 12.26 -5.94 3.94
N LEU A 8 13.30 -5.38 3.32
CA LEU A 8 13.36 -5.19 1.87
C LEU A 8 13.25 -6.54 1.12
N SER A 9 13.80 -7.62 1.69
CA SER A 9 13.72 -8.94 1.09
C SER A 9 12.28 -9.46 1.07
N ASP A 10 11.52 -9.28 2.15
CA ASP A 10 10.11 -9.64 2.20
C ASP A 10 9.29 -8.82 1.22
N PHE A 11 9.58 -7.51 1.13
CA PHE A 11 8.93 -6.63 0.18
C PHE A 11 9.19 -7.06 -1.26
N LYS A 12 10.45 -7.35 -1.63
CA LYS A 12 10.80 -7.87 -2.97
C LYS A 12 10.16 -9.23 -3.27
N LYS A 13 9.99 -10.09 -2.27
CA LYS A 13 9.25 -11.36 -2.41
C LYS A 13 7.76 -11.09 -2.63
N PHE A 14 7.18 -10.16 -1.88
CA PHE A 14 5.79 -9.72 -2.03
C PHE A 14 5.51 -9.17 -3.42
N LEU A 15 6.36 -8.27 -3.94
CA LEU A 15 6.18 -7.65 -5.25
C LEU A 15 6.11 -8.67 -6.40
N ARG A 16 6.75 -9.83 -6.26
CA ARG A 16 6.75 -10.91 -7.25
C ARG A 16 5.51 -11.80 -7.19
N LYS A 17 4.65 -11.63 -6.19
CA LYS A 17 3.43 -12.44 -6.08
C LYS A 17 2.41 -11.99 -7.14
N PRO A 18 1.76 -12.92 -7.85
CA PRO A 18 0.72 -12.58 -8.81
C PRO A 18 -0.39 -11.71 -8.18
N GLY A 19 -0.74 -10.63 -8.86
CA GLY A 19 -1.77 -9.69 -8.41
C GLY A 19 -1.39 -8.82 -7.21
N ALA A 20 -0.13 -8.84 -6.74
CA ALA A 20 0.33 -7.91 -5.72
C ALA A 20 0.17 -6.46 -6.18
N THR A 21 -0.41 -5.63 -5.33
CA THR A 21 -0.59 -4.20 -5.57
C THR A 21 0.08 -3.36 -4.50
N LEU A 22 0.57 -2.21 -4.95
CA LEU A 22 1.17 -1.18 -4.11
C LEU A 22 0.35 0.09 -4.26
N GLN A 23 -0.13 0.68 -3.16
CA GLN A 23 -0.90 1.92 -3.18
C GLN A 23 -0.30 2.93 -2.22
N ILE A 24 -0.15 4.19 -2.63
CA ILE A 24 0.19 5.25 -1.67
C ILE A 24 -1.03 5.49 -0.79
N VAL A 25 -0.83 5.43 0.53
CA VAL A 25 -1.85 5.83 1.52
C VAL A 25 -1.51 7.15 2.19
N GLN A 26 -0.24 7.58 2.13
CA GLN A 26 0.20 8.89 2.59
C GLN A 26 1.44 9.34 1.81
N ASN A 27 1.50 10.63 1.48
CA ASN A 27 2.69 11.26 0.94
C ASN A 27 2.85 12.64 1.58
N THR A 28 3.73 12.74 2.57
CA THR A 28 3.86 13.96 3.39
C THR A 28 4.36 15.16 2.59
N PHE A 29 5.11 14.92 1.50
CA PHE A 29 5.55 16.01 0.62
C PHE A 29 4.34 16.66 -0.05
N VAL A 30 3.44 15.82 -0.56
CA VAL A 30 2.21 16.24 -1.23
C VAL A 30 1.22 16.85 -0.24
N ASP A 31 1.13 16.30 0.97
CA ASP A 31 0.24 16.80 2.02
C ASP A 31 0.54 18.26 2.40
N ARG A 32 1.80 18.70 2.24
CA ARG A 32 2.26 20.08 2.50
C ARG A 32 2.06 21.05 1.34
N GLN A 33 1.74 20.57 0.15
CA GLN A 33 1.52 21.44 -1.00
C GLN A 33 0.16 22.14 -0.91
N ASP A 34 -0.01 23.22 -1.67
CA ASP A 34 -1.29 23.89 -1.82
C ASP A 34 -2.37 22.95 -2.43
N ALA A 35 -3.63 23.40 -2.44
CA ALA A 35 -4.75 22.60 -2.93
C ALA A 35 -4.66 22.26 -4.42
N GLU A 36 -4.15 23.17 -5.24
CA GLU A 36 -4.03 22.99 -6.69
C GLU A 36 -2.96 21.95 -7.02
N SER A 37 -1.79 22.07 -6.40
CA SER A 37 -0.70 21.11 -6.49
C SER A 37 -1.14 19.71 -6.06
N ARG A 38 -1.85 19.59 -4.93
CA ARG A 38 -2.40 18.30 -4.46
C ARG A 38 -3.38 17.70 -5.46
N ALA A 39 -4.27 18.52 -6.04
CA ALA A 39 -5.21 18.06 -7.06
C ALA A 39 -4.48 17.61 -8.33
N ALA A 40 -3.43 18.31 -8.75
CA ALA A 40 -2.61 17.93 -9.90
C ALA A 40 -1.95 16.56 -9.71
N TYR A 41 -1.39 16.27 -8.52
CA TYR A 41 -0.85 14.96 -8.21
C TYR A 41 -1.92 13.85 -8.22
N ARG A 42 -3.12 14.13 -7.68
CA ARG A 42 -4.24 13.18 -7.72
C ARG A 42 -4.64 12.84 -9.16
N ARG A 43 -4.77 13.83 -10.04
CA ARG A 43 -5.08 13.63 -11.46
C ARG A 43 -4.03 12.78 -12.20
N LYS A 44 -2.79 12.76 -11.72
CA LYS A 44 -1.69 11.93 -12.25
C LYS A 44 -1.67 10.51 -11.67
N GLY A 45 -2.68 10.12 -10.90
CA GLY A 45 -2.81 8.78 -10.34
C GLY A 45 -1.92 8.53 -9.12
N LEU A 46 -1.53 9.58 -8.37
CA LEU A 46 -0.62 9.44 -7.22
C LEU A 46 -1.06 8.34 -6.24
N TYR A 47 -2.36 8.30 -5.93
CA TYR A 47 -2.97 7.39 -4.97
C TYR A 47 -3.62 6.16 -5.63
N GLU A 48 -3.48 6.01 -6.95
CA GLU A 48 -4.00 4.84 -7.65
C GLU A 48 -3.15 3.60 -7.35
N PRO A 49 -3.77 2.40 -7.33
CA PRO A 49 -3.05 1.15 -7.19
C PRO A 49 -2.02 0.95 -8.30
N ARG A 50 -0.91 0.30 -7.95
CA ARG A 50 0.22 0.05 -8.85
C ARG A 50 0.53 -1.43 -8.91
N THR A 51 0.84 -1.92 -10.09
CA THR A 51 1.21 -3.32 -10.34
C THR A 51 2.65 -3.39 -10.81
N LEU A 52 3.38 -4.40 -10.35
CA LEU A 52 4.78 -4.58 -10.75
C LEU A 52 4.86 -4.85 -12.26
N ARG A 53 5.58 -3.99 -12.98
CA ARG A 53 5.92 -4.20 -14.39
C ARG A 53 7.24 -4.94 -14.54
N ALA A 54 8.26 -4.47 -13.82
CA ALA A 54 9.60 -5.04 -13.86
C ALA A 54 10.33 -4.81 -12.54
N ILE A 55 11.26 -5.70 -12.20
CA ILE A 55 12.10 -5.58 -11.01
C ILE A 55 13.55 -5.87 -11.35
N SER A 56 14.46 -5.04 -10.84
CA SER A 56 15.90 -5.20 -10.98
C SER A 56 16.57 -5.32 -9.60
N LYS A 57 17.90 -5.43 -9.60
CA LYS A 57 18.69 -5.37 -8.36
C LYS A 57 18.52 -4.01 -7.65
N LYS A 58 18.25 -2.93 -8.39
CA LYS A 58 18.30 -1.53 -7.91
C LYS A 58 16.95 -0.85 -7.75
N ALA A 59 15.93 -1.30 -8.49
CA ALA A 59 14.63 -0.64 -8.51
C ALA A 59 13.50 -1.59 -8.94
N ALA A 60 12.26 -1.17 -8.69
CA ALA A 60 11.06 -1.68 -9.36
C ALA A 60 10.42 -0.59 -10.22
N VAL A 61 9.84 -1.03 -11.33
CA VAL A 61 9.00 -0.22 -12.22
C VAL A 61 7.57 -0.71 -12.08
N PHE A 62 6.63 0.22 -11.97
CA PHE A 62 5.22 -0.09 -11.80
C PHE A 62 4.38 0.60 -12.87
N ASP A 63 3.37 -0.11 -13.34
CA ASP A 63 2.25 0.49 -14.06
C ASP A 63 1.24 1.04 -13.04
N VAL A 64 0.62 2.17 -13.37
CA VAL A 64 -0.39 2.82 -12.52
C VAL A 64 -1.78 2.52 -13.07
N LYS A 65 -2.67 1.98 -12.24
CA LYS A 65 -4.02 1.59 -12.67
C LYS A 65 -4.76 2.77 -13.29
N GLY A 66 -5.25 2.59 -14.53
CA GLY A 66 -6.02 3.62 -15.23
C GLY A 66 -5.18 4.76 -15.82
N HIS A 67 -3.84 4.64 -15.81
CA HIS A 67 -2.94 5.64 -16.37
C HIS A 67 -1.87 4.99 -17.26
N GLU A 68 -1.49 5.67 -18.34
CA GLU A 68 -0.40 5.22 -19.24
C GLU A 68 1.02 5.46 -18.67
N THR A 69 1.10 6.02 -17.46
CA THR A 69 2.36 6.36 -16.81
C THR A 69 2.97 5.18 -16.07
N THR A 70 4.30 5.21 -15.94
CA THR A 70 5.04 4.28 -15.08
C THR A 70 5.77 5.04 -14.01
N VAL A 71 5.92 4.41 -12.84
CA VAL A 71 6.64 5.00 -11.70
C VAL A 71 7.73 4.06 -11.21
N TRP A 72 8.81 4.65 -10.72
CA TRP A 72 10.00 3.92 -10.27
C TRP A 72 10.13 4.03 -8.75
N LEU A 73 10.53 2.93 -8.13
CA LEU A 73 10.92 2.88 -6.72
C LEU A 73 12.34 2.34 -6.62
N TYR A 74 13.27 3.21 -6.28
CA TYR A 74 14.70 2.89 -6.14
C TYR A 74 15.03 2.49 -4.71
N TRP A 75 15.92 1.50 -4.57
CA TRP A 75 16.46 1.05 -3.28
C TRP A 75 18.00 0.90 -3.31
N ASP A 76 18.65 1.27 -4.41
CA ASP A 76 20.10 1.27 -4.56
C ASP A 76 20.79 2.42 -3.84
N ARG A 77 20.11 3.57 -3.72
CA ARG A 77 20.55 4.75 -2.94
C ARG A 77 20.40 4.58 -1.41
N GLY A 78 20.07 3.37 -0.95
CA GLY A 78 19.98 3.01 0.46
C GLY A 78 18.54 2.80 0.95
N THR A 79 18.35 1.72 1.72
CA THR A 79 17.06 1.39 2.38
C THR A 79 17.17 1.41 3.90
N ARG A 80 18.26 1.96 4.45
CA ARG A 80 18.56 1.90 5.89
C ARG A 80 17.46 2.51 6.75
N HIS A 81 16.74 3.49 6.22
CA HIS A 81 15.68 4.20 6.91
C HIS A 81 14.27 3.80 6.45
N TRP A 82 14.16 2.78 5.59
CA TRP A 82 12.85 2.23 5.24
C TRP A 82 12.28 1.50 6.44
N ARG A 83 10.99 1.69 6.70
CA ARG A 83 10.29 1.03 7.80
C ARG A 83 9.24 0.09 7.22
N PHE A 84 9.25 -1.15 7.68
CA PHE A 84 8.31 -2.19 7.27
C PHE A 84 7.45 -2.55 8.48
N SER A 85 6.12 -2.48 8.32
CA SER A 85 5.18 -2.80 9.41
C SER A 85 3.90 -3.37 8.84
N GLY A 86 3.63 -4.65 9.14
CA GLY A 86 2.46 -5.35 8.63
C GLY A 86 2.40 -5.32 7.10
N ASP A 87 1.35 -4.73 6.55
CA ASP A 87 1.12 -4.55 5.12
C ASP A 87 1.62 -3.19 4.60
N THR A 88 2.38 -2.43 5.39
CA THR A 88 2.85 -1.10 5.03
C THR A 88 4.37 -1.01 4.89
N VAL A 89 4.80 -0.14 3.97
CA VAL A 89 6.21 0.26 3.80
C VAL A 89 6.28 1.78 3.80
N THR A 90 7.08 2.33 4.70
CA THR A 90 7.39 3.77 4.74
C THR A 90 8.75 4.01 4.11
N VAL A 91 8.75 4.81 3.04
CA VAL A 91 9.95 5.17 2.26
C VAL A 91 10.25 6.65 2.48
N PRO A 92 11.37 7.00 3.13
CA PRO A 92 11.75 8.40 3.30
C PRO A 92 12.12 9.03 1.96
N LEU A 93 11.69 10.27 1.76
CA LEU A 93 12.12 11.13 0.67
C LEU A 93 13.28 11.97 1.18
N ASN A 94 14.48 11.67 0.72
CA ASN A 94 15.67 12.47 1.02
C ASN A 94 15.67 13.72 0.12
N ALA A 95 14.82 14.70 0.44
CA ALA A 95 14.96 16.04 -0.12
C ALA A 95 16.09 16.76 0.64
N ALA A 96 17.07 17.30 -0.09
CA ALA A 96 18.26 17.92 0.50
C ALA A 96 17.94 19.19 1.33
N LEU A 97 16.76 19.78 1.14
CA LEU A 97 16.28 20.98 1.83
C LEU A 97 14.79 20.82 2.10
N GLY A 98 14.42 20.60 3.36
CA GLY A 98 13.03 20.51 3.81
C GLY A 98 12.82 19.57 5.00
N PRO A 99 11.65 19.60 5.65
CA PRO A 99 11.32 18.64 6.70
C PRO A 99 11.34 17.22 6.14
N PRO A 100 11.71 16.21 6.96
CA PRO A 100 11.80 14.83 6.51
C PRO A 100 10.45 14.38 5.94
N ASP A 101 10.46 14.02 4.66
CA ASP A 101 9.28 13.53 3.97
C ASP A 101 9.30 12.02 3.88
N ALA A 102 8.12 11.43 3.74
CA ALA A 102 7.97 10.02 3.47
C ALA A 102 6.74 9.74 2.61
N VAL A 103 6.85 8.64 1.87
CA VAL A 103 5.73 7.99 1.20
C VAL A 103 5.42 6.71 1.95
N VAL A 104 4.17 6.57 2.39
CA VAL A 104 3.67 5.35 3.00
C VAL A 104 2.88 4.59 1.95
N TYR A 105 3.33 3.37 1.70
CA TYR A 105 2.66 2.43 0.81
C TYR A 105 1.90 1.38 1.60
N ARG A 106 0.70 1.03 1.14
CA ARG A 106 -0.01 -0.19 1.51
C ARG A 106 0.19 -1.25 0.43
N CYS A 107 0.48 -2.47 0.87
CA CYS A 107 0.81 -3.63 0.07
C CYS A 107 -0.31 -4.65 0.20
N THR A 108 -1.05 -4.93 -0.87
CA THR A 108 -2.15 -5.90 -0.82
C THR A 108 -1.96 -7.02 -1.81
N LEU A 109 -2.48 -8.21 -1.45
CA LEU A 109 -2.64 -9.33 -2.37
C LEU A 109 -4.12 -9.44 -2.73
N PRO A 110 -4.45 -10.04 -3.89
CA PRO A 110 -5.82 -10.39 -4.20
C PRO A 110 -6.35 -11.26 -3.06
N GLN A 111 -7.50 -10.90 -2.51
CA GLN A 111 -8.17 -11.82 -1.59
C GLN A 111 -8.55 -13.07 -2.39
N PRO A 112 -8.30 -14.28 -1.87
CA PRO A 112 -8.93 -15.45 -2.44
C PRO A 112 -10.44 -15.23 -2.37
N SER A 113 -11.09 -15.22 -3.53
CA SER A 113 -12.54 -15.15 -3.67
C SER A 113 -13.15 -16.29 -2.84
N GLY A 114 -13.63 -16.01 -1.63
CA GLY A 114 -14.11 -17.04 -0.72
C GLY A 114 -14.35 -16.62 0.73
N GLN A 115 -13.78 -15.51 1.21
CA GLN A 115 -14.20 -14.94 2.50
C GLN A 115 -15.20 -13.80 2.29
N ARG A 116 -16.36 -14.17 1.75
CA ARG A 116 -17.60 -13.46 2.09
C ARG A 116 -17.67 -13.58 3.62
N ARG A 117 -17.58 -12.48 4.36
CA ARG A 117 -17.93 -12.51 5.78
C ARG A 117 -19.37 -13.00 5.80
N SER A 118 -19.58 -14.28 6.15
CA SER A 118 -20.86 -14.72 6.66
C SER A 118 -21.06 -13.87 7.89
N ALA A 119 -21.83 -12.79 7.74
CA ALA A 119 -22.48 -12.19 8.87
C ALA A 119 -23.27 -13.36 9.47
N SER A 120 -22.78 -13.86 10.60
CA SER A 120 -23.51 -14.84 11.39
C SER A 120 -24.88 -14.23 11.61
N GLU A 121 -25.88 -14.82 10.96
CA GLU A 121 -27.25 -14.75 11.42
C GLU A 121 -27.20 -15.04 12.92
N ARG A 122 -27.42 -14.00 13.73
CA ARG A 122 -27.89 -14.20 15.10
C ARG A 122 -29.31 -14.73 14.94
N GLY A 123 -29.42 -16.05 14.79
CA GLY A 123 -30.65 -16.75 15.06
C GLY A 123 -31.03 -16.50 16.51
N ASP A 124 -32.18 -15.87 16.69
CA ASP A 124 -33.27 -16.38 17.50
C ASP A 124 -32.88 -17.48 18.50
N ASP A 125 -32.68 -17.08 19.75
CA ASP A 125 -32.86 -17.98 20.89
C ASP A 125 -33.27 -17.13 22.10
N GLU A 126 -34.55 -16.77 22.15
CA GLU A 126 -35.20 -16.37 23.40
C GLU A 126 -36.63 -16.93 23.44
N ALA A 127 -36.71 -18.25 23.57
CA ALA A 127 -37.85 -18.91 24.19
C ALA A 127 -37.36 -19.60 25.46
N MET A 128 -37.76 -19.10 26.62
CA MET A 128 -38.31 -19.87 27.76
C MET A 128 -38.36 -18.99 29.03
N LEU A 129 -39.58 -18.90 29.58
CA LEU A 129 -39.97 -18.33 30.88
C LEU A 129 -39.17 -18.93 32.05
N PRO A 130 -39.25 -18.31 33.25
CA PRO A 130 -40.10 -18.93 34.27
C PRO A 130 -40.95 -17.90 35.04
N GLY A 131 -41.99 -18.40 35.69
CA GLY A 131 -43.09 -17.63 36.26
C GLY A 131 -42.82 -16.94 37.59
N LEU A 132 -43.75 -16.04 37.93
CA LEU A 132 -44.62 -16.06 39.12
C LEU A 132 -45.78 -15.09 38.89
#